data_AF-A0A947SQR2-F1
#
_entry.id   AF-A0A947SQR2-F1
#
_cell.length_a   1.000
_cell.length_b   1.000
_cell.length_c   1.000
_cell.angle_alpha   90.00
_cell.angle_beta   90.00
_cell.angle_gamma   90.00
#
_symmetry.space_group_name_H-M   'P 1'
#
loop_
_entity.id
_entity.type
_entity.pdbx_description
1 polymer ?
#
loop_
_entity_poly.entity_id
_entity_poly.type
_entity_poly.pdbx_seq_one_letter_code
_entity_poly.pdbx_strand_id
1 'polypeptide(L)'
;MNPTLTVKQFRALLPIICNRETSQSPDGWTKDNPLWGHCAAVSLLAQNIFGGELLRASLAEIPEFAFMRSHYWNRLKDGTVEDFTKSQFGNNYPLGLKAEVRNREYAVSYSETAKRYKLLAFRLAKVLNYPNSLFDDEIYKKCFYAALDSPCQKMKFGCVIMHKGLAVFECQNKTIEPLKSLCQPECIRFSIRSRTESMLGACGHAEEIALWETVHRGIPIHECDLYIAGLYSNGLPWFKKCAEHTCLRCAVQMYHAKIRNIHVPVFDRWEAISTEKAIETALAYATQNKKI
;
A
#
# COMPACT_ATOMS: atom_id res chain seq x y z
N MET A 1 -3.77 -9.34 -14.06
CA MET A 1 -3.38 -7.97 -14.45
C MET A 1 -3.66 -7.05 -13.28
N ASN A 2 -2.76 -6.10 -12.99
CA ASN A 2 -3.03 -5.07 -11.99
C ASN A 2 -4.15 -4.16 -12.52
N PRO A 3 -5.12 -3.75 -11.68
CA PRO A 3 -6.08 -2.72 -12.07
C PRO A 3 -5.32 -1.47 -12.50
N THR A 4 -5.71 -0.89 -13.63
CA THR A 4 -5.09 0.30 -14.19
C THR A 4 -5.98 1.51 -13.95
N LEU A 5 -5.36 2.61 -13.57
CA LEU A 5 -5.99 3.92 -13.48
C LEU A 5 -5.34 4.81 -14.54
N THR A 6 -6.11 5.60 -15.28
CA THR A 6 -5.55 6.57 -16.22
C THR A 6 -5.18 7.87 -15.51
N VAL A 7 -4.26 8.65 -16.08
CA VAL A 7 -3.91 10.01 -15.61
C VAL A 7 -5.16 10.89 -15.52
N LYS A 8 -6.06 10.81 -16.52
CA LYS A 8 -7.32 11.56 -16.55
C LYS A 8 -8.24 11.18 -15.40
N GLN A 9 -8.45 9.88 -15.15
CA GLN A 9 -9.27 9.42 -14.03
C GLN A 9 -8.65 9.83 -12.69
N PHE A 10 -7.33 9.68 -12.54
CA PHE A 10 -6.64 10.09 -11.32
C PHE A 10 -6.85 11.59 -11.04
N ARG A 11 -6.65 12.47 -12.03
CA ARG A 11 -6.92 13.92 -11.91
C ARG A 11 -8.35 14.21 -11.48
N ALA A 12 -9.34 13.52 -12.06
CA ALA A 12 -10.75 13.71 -11.71
C ALA A 12 -11.10 13.27 -10.28
N LEU A 13 -10.36 12.29 -9.73
CA LEU A 13 -10.59 11.79 -8.38
C LEU A 13 -9.91 12.64 -7.29
N LEU A 14 -8.88 13.44 -7.62
CA LEU A 14 -8.14 14.22 -6.62
C LEU A 14 -9.03 15.18 -5.82
N PRO A 15 -9.93 15.99 -6.43
CA PRO A 15 -10.84 16.85 -5.66
C PRO A 15 -11.82 16.11 -4.74
N ILE A 16 -12.05 14.81 -5.00
CA ILE A 16 -12.97 13.98 -4.21
C ILE A 16 -12.24 13.42 -2.97
N ILE A 17 -10.97 13.04 -3.11
CA ILE A 17 -10.21 12.40 -2.02
C ILE A 17 -9.39 13.39 -1.18
N CYS A 18 -9.08 14.56 -1.73
CA CYS A 18 -8.35 15.62 -1.05
C CYS A 18 -9.32 16.53 -0.28
N ASN A 19 -9.03 16.76 1.00
CA ASN A 19 -9.75 17.72 1.82
C ASN A 19 -8.81 18.42 2.82
N ARG A 20 -9.39 19.21 3.72
CA ARG A 20 -8.65 19.92 4.78
C ARG A 20 -7.75 19.00 5.63
N GLU A 21 -8.18 17.78 5.93
CA GLU A 21 -7.43 16.80 6.74
C GLU A 21 -6.18 16.28 6.01
N THR A 22 -6.24 16.15 4.69
CA THR A 22 -5.12 15.64 3.87
C THR A 22 -4.19 16.74 3.36
N SER A 23 -4.45 18.01 3.70
CA SER A 23 -3.59 19.13 3.33
C SER A 23 -2.44 19.28 4.33
N GLN A 24 -1.25 19.63 3.84
CA GLN A 24 -0.15 20.10 4.68
C GLN A 24 -0.41 21.49 5.27
N SER A 25 -1.28 22.28 4.64
CA SER A 25 -1.65 23.63 5.08
C SER A 25 -3.18 23.75 5.17
N PRO A 26 -3.81 23.10 6.18
CA PRO A 26 -5.27 23.03 6.31
C PRO A 26 -5.99 24.38 6.30
N ASP A 27 -5.31 25.45 6.72
CA ASP A 27 -5.91 26.79 6.82
C ASP A 27 -6.00 27.52 5.47
N GLY A 28 -5.19 27.15 4.49
CA GLY A 28 -5.30 27.67 3.13
C GLY A 28 -6.13 26.78 2.19
N TRP A 29 -6.58 25.61 2.67
CA TRP A 29 -7.42 24.71 1.88
C TRP A 29 -8.85 25.22 1.81
N THR A 30 -9.44 25.21 0.61
CA THR A 30 -10.85 25.58 0.38
C THR A 30 -11.50 24.59 -0.60
N LYS A 31 -12.84 24.62 -0.69
CA LYS A 31 -13.57 23.81 -1.68
C LYS A 31 -13.23 24.19 -3.13
N ASP A 32 -12.94 25.48 -3.36
CA ASP A 32 -12.58 26.00 -4.68
C ASP A 32 -11.09 25.75 -5.03
N ASN A 33 -10.25 25.50 -4.02
CA ASN A 33 -8.86 25.08 -4.18
C ASN A 33 -8.56 23.77 -3.41
N PRO A 34 -9.11 22.63 -3.86
CA PRO A 34 -9.09 21.39 -3.09
C PRO A 34 -7.71 20.72 -3.03
N LEU A 35 -6.75 21.18 -3.85
CA LEU A 35 -5.40 20.62 -3.95
C LEU A 35 -4.35 21.45 -3.20
N TRP A 36 -4.76 22.52 -2.52
CA TRP A 36 -3.86 23.34 -1.72
C TRP A 36 -3.11 22.52 -0.67
N GLY A 37 -1.79 22.59 -0.68
CA GLY A 37 -0.93 21.91 0.29
C GLY A 37 -0.88 20.39 0.12
N HIS A 38 -1.24 19.85 -1.06
CA HIS A 38 -1.27 18.40 -1.31
C HIS A 38 -0.09 17.89 -2.15
N CYS A 39 0.80 18.75 -2.67
CA CYS A 39 1.83 18.39 -3.65
C CYS A 39 2.62 17.12 -3.28
N ALA A 40 3.23 17.06 -2.09
CA ALA A 40 4.03 15.91 -1.68
C ALA A 40 3.22 14.61 -1.58
N ALA A 41 2.05 14.64 -0.93
CA ALA A 41 1.23 13.44 -0.70
C ALA A 41 0.58 12.93 -2.00
N VAL A 42 0.12 13.84 -2.86
CA VAL A 42 -0.43 13.48 -4.18
C VAL A 42 0.67 12.97 -5.11
N SER A 43 1.87 13.54 -5.09
CA SER A 43 2.97 13.03 -5.91
C SER A 43 3.47 11.67 -5.45
N LEU A 44 3.43 11.39 -4.15
CA LEU A 44 3.70 10.05 -3.60
C LEU A 44 2.64 9.03 -4.03
N LEU A 45 1.36 9.44 -4.05
CA LEU A 45 0.25 8.62 -4.52
C LEU A 45 0.35 8.36 -6.03
N ALA A 46 0.61 9.39 -6.83
CA ALA A 46 0.81 9.28 -8.27
C ALA A 46 1.99 8.36 -8.59
N GLN A 47 3.14 8.53 -7.91
CA GLN A 47 4.29 7.64 -8.07
C GLN A 47 3.94 6.18 -7.71
N ASN A 48 3.09 5.97 -6.70
CA ASN A 48 2.64 4.62 -6.34
C ASN A 48 1.78 3.99 -7.44
N ILE A 49 0.91 4.76 -8.08
CA ILE A 49 0.00 4.27 -9.13
C ILE A 49 0.71 4.09 -10.48
N PHE A 50 1.52 5.07 -10.89
CA PHE A 50 2.11 5.18 -12.23
C PHE A 50 3.61 4.84 -12.29
N GLY A 51 4.28 4.74 -11.15
CA GLY A 51 5.74 4.70 -11.06
C GLY A 51 6.38 6.05 -11.40
N GLY A 52 7.62 6.00 -11.88
CA GLY A 52 8.37 7.19 -12.29
C GLY A 52 9.10 7.89 -11.12
N GLU A 53 9.59 9.09 -11.42
CA GLU A 53 10.39 9.89 -10.51
C GLU A 53 9.52 10.87 -9.72
N LEU A 54 9.94 11.13 -8.48
CA LEU A 54 9.42 12.21 -7.65
C LEU A 54 10.33 13.43 -7.85
N LEU A 55 9.76 14.53 -8.34
CA LEU A 55 10.47 15.79 -8.55
C LEU A 55 10.13 16.76 -7.42
N ARG A 56 11.11 17.59 -7.04
CA ARG A 56 10.94 18.64 -6.04
C ARG A 56 11.68 19.91 -6.48
N ALA A 57 11.09 21.07 -6.24
CA ALA A 57 11.79 22.35 -6.29
C ALA A 57 11.56 23.18 -5.02
N SER A 58 12.53 24.04 -4.71
CA SER A 58 12.36 25.05 -3.66
C SER A 58 11.39 26.15 -4.14
N LEU A 59 10.55 26.63 -3.22
CA LEU A 59 9.72 27.82 -3.40
C LEU A 59 10.22 28.99 -2.53
N ALA A 60 11.31 28.81 -1.78
CA ALA A 60 11.77 29.79 -0.79
C ALA A 60 12.14 31.16 -1.40
N GLU A 61 12.59 31.18 -2.65
CA GLU A 61 12.97 32.40 -3.39
C GLU A 61 11.78 33.05 -4.13
N ILE A 62 10.57 32.50 -3.99
CA ILE A 62 9.36 33.01 -4.64
C ILE A 62 8.48 33.66 -3.57
N PRO A 63 8.48 35.02 -3.43
CA PRO A 63 7.86 35.69 -2.28
C PRO A 63 6.41 35.27 -2.02
N GLU A 64 5.62 35.08 -3.09
CA GLU A 64 4.21 34.68 -3.00
C GLU A 64 4.02 33.27 -2.40
N PHE A 65 4.97 32.35 -2.57
CA PHE A 65 4.85 30.95 -2.15
C PHE A 65 5.95 30.48 -1.19
N ALA A 66 6.77 31.39 -0.67
CA ALA A 66 7.89 31.07 0.20
C ALA A 66 7.46 30.27 1.44
N PHE A 67 6.28 30.55 1.99
CA PHE A 67 5.71 29.82 3.13
C PHE A 67 5.42 28.33 2.84
N MET A 68 5.23 27.95 1.57
CA MET A 68 5.05 26.55 1.17
C MET A 68 6.38 25.77 1.14
N ARG A 69 7.53 26.49 1.13
CA ARG A 69 8.92 25.98 1.14
C ARG A 69 9.33 25.17 -0.09
N SER A 70 8.55 24.20 -0.52
CA SER A 70 8.86 23.37 -1.68
C SER A 70 7.61 22.84 -2.37
N HIS A 71 7.75 22.61 -3.68
CA HIS A 71 6.72 22.00 -4.52
C HIS A 71 7.17 20.62 -5.00
N TYR A 72 6.22 19.70 -5.15
CA TYR A 72 6.46 18.33 -5.61
C TYR A 72 5.54 17.99 -6.80
N TRP A 73 6.09 17.24 -7.75
CA TRP A 73 5.36 16.70 -8.90
C TRP A 73 6.07 15.45 -9.42
N ASN A 74 5.65 14.90 -10.56
CA ASN A 74 6.17 13.63 -11.06
C ASN A 74 6.73 13.74 -12.48
N ARG A 75 7.72 12.90 -12.77
CA ARG A 75 8.07 12.49 -14.13
C ARG A 75 7.69 11.03 -14.30
N LEU A 76 6.78 10.73 -15.22
CA LEU A 76 6.31 9.37 -15.48
C LEU A 76 7.37 8.55 -16.23
N LYS A 77 7.15 7.23 -16.34
CA LYS A 77 8.11 6.29 -16.96
C LYS A 77 8.39 6.58 -18.44
N ASP A 78 7.44 7.21 -19.14
CA ASP A 78 7.58 7.63 -20.53
C ASP A 78 8.28 9.01 -20.67
N GLY A 79 8.71 9.61 -19.55
CA GLY A 79 9.36 10.92 -19.50
C GLY A 79 8.38 12.10 -19.36
N THR A 80 7.07 11.89 -19.47
CA THR A 80 6.05 12.93 -19.32
C THR A 80 6.11 13.55 -17.93
N VAL A 81 6.09 14.87 -17.84
CA VAL A 81 6.09 15.60 -16.56
C VAL A 81 4.65 15.96 -16.19
N GLU A 82 4.19 15.46 -15.05
CA GLU A 82 2.83 15.66 -14.56
C GLU A 82 2.85 16.34 -13.19
N ASP A 83 2.32 17.57 -13.15
CA ASP A 83 1.94 18.22 -11.90
C ASP A 83 0.42 18.07 -11.70
N PHE A 84 0.08 17.14 -10.82
CA PHE A 84 -1.29 16.82 -10.44
C PHE A 84 -1.92 17.88 -9.53
N THR A 85 -1.11 18.74 -8.94
CA THR A 85 -1.52 19.78 -7.98
C THR A 85 -1.25 21.19 -8.49
N LYS A 86 -0.98 21.34 -9.79
CA LYS A 86 -0.68 22.62 -10.45
C LYS A 86 -1.73 23.70 -10.15
N SER A 87 -3.00 23.31 -10.10
CA SER A 87 -4.11 24.23 -9.85
C SER A 87 -4.07 24.90 -8.48
N GLN A 88 -3.27 24.41 -7.54
CA GLN A 88 -3.13 25.04 -6.23
C GLN A 88 -2.58 26.47 -6.30
N PHE A 89 -1.84 26.78 -7.37
CA PHE A 89 -1.26 28.11 -7.62
C PHE A 89 -2.18 29.03 -8.44
N GLY A 90 -3.37 28.57 -8.83
CA GLY A 90 -4.26 29.34 -9.70
C GLY A 90 -3.57 29.81 -10.98
N ASN A 91 -3.64 31.10 -11.28
CA ASN A 91 -2.97 31.73 -12.43
C ASN A 91 -1.50 32.09 -12.15
N ASN A 92 -1.06 32.01 -10.90
CA ASN A 92 0.27 32.45 -10.45
C ASN A 92 1.24 31.26 -10.34
N TYR A 93 1.18 30.32 -11.28
CA TYR A 93 2.07 29.16 -11.22
C TYR A 93 3.56 29.59 -11.26
N PRO A 94 4.40 29.14 -10.31
CA PRO A 94 5.80 29.54 -10.26
C PRO A 94 6.57 29.07 -11.50
N LEU A 95 7.14 30.03 -12.23
CA LEU A 95 7.94 29.77 -13.44
C LEU A 95 9.43 29.55 -13.09
N GLY A 96 10.14 28.83 -13.95
CA GLY A 96 11.59 28.66 -13.82
C GLY A 96 12.05 27.76 -12.66
N LEU A 97 11.16 26.93 -12.11
CA LEU A 97 11.50 25.99 -11.03
C LEU A 97 12.62 25.04 -11.45
N LYS A 98 13.69 25.00 -10.65
CA LYS A 98 14.78 24.03 -10.80
C LYS A 98 14.40 22.73 -10.10
N ALA A 99 13.98 21.75 -10.89
CA ALA A 99 13.53 20.45 -10.40
C ALA A 99 14.72 19.54 -10.05
N GLU A 100 14.64 18.90 -8.90
CA GLU A 100 15.57 17.85 -8.48
C GLU A 100 14.82 16.54 -8.29
N VAL A 101 15.41 15.43 -8.74
CA VAL A 101 14.90 14.10 -8.42
C VAL A 101 15.07 13.86 -6.93
N ARG A 102 13.99 13.42 -6.27
CA ARG A 102 13.97 13.06 -4.86
C ARG A 102 13.63 11.61 -4.68
N ASN A 103 14.35 10.99 -3.76
CA ASN A 103 14.11 9.63 -3.34
C ASN A 103 12.77 9.54 -2.57
N ARG A 104 12.01 8.46 -2.78
CA ARG A 104 10.71 8.22 -2.14
C ARG A 104 10.85 8.07 -0.63
N GLU A 105 11.82 7.29 -0.18
CA GLU A 105 12.14 7.04 1.24
C GLU A 105 12.39 8.36 1.98
N TYR A 106 13.03 9.33 1.34
CA TYR A 106 13.19 10.68 1.91
C TYR A 106 11.84 11.38 2.14
N ALA A 107 10.94 11.37 1.16
CA ALA A 107 9.66 12.08 1.28
C ALA A 107 8.73 11.44 2.32
N VAL A 108 8.75 10.10 2.45
CA VAL A 108 7.97 9.38 3.48
C VAL A 108 8.65 9.34 4.86
N SER A 109 9.91 9.76 4.97
CA SER A 109 10.57 9.92 6.27
C SER A 109 9.91 10.99 7.15
N TYR A 110 9.20 11.95 6.52
CA TYR A 110 8.35 12.90 7.21
C TYR A 110 7.02 12.24 7.59
N SER A 111 6.84 11.95 8.88
CA SER A 111 5.69 11.21 9.43
C SER A 111 4.33 11.75 8.98
N GLU A 112 4.13 13.06 9.01
CA GLU A 112 2.87 13.69 8.59
C GLU A 112 2.62 13.55 7.08
N THR A 113 3.67 13.57 6.26
CA THR A 113 3.56 13.32 4.82
C THR A 113 3.21 11.87 4.54
N ALA A 114 3.83 10.92 5.25
CA ALA A 114 3.49 9.50 5.16
C ALA A 114 2.03 9.23 5.57
N LYS A 115 1.56 9.84 6.67
CA LYS A 115 0.15 9.74 7.11
C LYS A 115 -0.82 10.24 6.04
N ARG A 116 -0.60 11.45 5.50
CA ARG A 116 -1.42 12.01 4.41
C ARG A 116 -1.41 11.13 3.16
N TYR A 117 -0.25 10.63 2.76
CA TYR A 117 -0.13 9.69 1.63
C TYR A 117 -0.97 8.43 1.84
N LYS A 118 -0.87 7.76 2.99
CA LYS A 118 -1.65 6.55 3.29
C LYS A 118 -3.15 6.82 3.31
N LEU A 119 -3.55 7.96 3.89
CA LEU A 119 -4.95 8.37 3.92
C LEU A 119 -5.50 8.62 2.50
N LEU A 120 -4.76 9.32 1.65
CA LEU A 120 -5.15 9.53 0.25
C LEU A 120 -5.20 8.22 -0.54
N ALA A 121 -4.24 7.32 -0.34
CA ALA A 121 -4.23 6.00 -0.98
C ALA A 121 -5.46 5.17 -0.61
N PHE A 122 -5.85 5.17 0.67
CA PHE A 122 -7.03 4.49 1.15
C PHE A 122 -8.33 5.12 0.63
N ARG A 123 -8.42 6.46 0.59
CA ARG A 123 -9.58 7.16 0.00
C ARG A 123 -9.71 6.90 -1.49
N LEU A 124 -8.61 6.91 -2.25
CA LEU A 124 -8.61 6.55 -3.66
C LEU A 124 -9.14 5.12 -3.85
N ALA A 125 -8.62 4.17 -3.08
CA ALA A 125 -9.07 2.78 -3.13
C ALA A 125 -10.56 2.65 -2.75
N LYS A 126 -11.03 3.37 -1.72
CA LYS A 126 -12.44 3.40 -1.31
C LYS A 126 -13.35 3.89 -2.43
N VAL A 127 -13.02 5.03 -3.06
CA VAL A 127 -13.83 5.60 -4.15
C VAL A 127 -13.86 4.68 -5.36
N LEU A 128 -12.73 4.06 -5.72
CA LEU A 128 -12.66 3.13 -6.85
C LEU A 128 -13.43 1.82 -6.64
N ASN A 129 -13.74 1.47 -5.39
CA ASN A 129 -14.40 0.20 -5.04
C ASN A 129 -15.75 0.42 -4.35
N TYR A 130 -16.32 1.62 -4.41
CA TYR A 130 -17.61 1.88 -3.77
C TYR A 130 -18.77 1.19 -4.52
N PRO A 131 -19.75 0.59 -3.82
CA PRO A 131 -19.79 0.34 -2.38
C PRO A 131 -18.97 -0.90 -1.99
N ASN A 132 -18.17 -0.81 -0.92
CA ASN A 132 -17.45 -1.94 -0.35
C ASN A 132 -17.21 -1.72 1.14
N SER A 133 -17.82 -2.56 1.97
CA SER A 133 -17.89 -2.37 3.42
C SER A 133 -16.55 -2.57 4.13
N LEU A 134 -15.57 -3.24 3.50
CA LEU A 134 -14.22 -3.34 4.06
C LEU A 134 -13.57 -1.97 4.26
N PHE A 135 -13.94 -0.95 3.48
CA PHE A 135 -13.40 0.40 3.66
C PHE A 135 -14.03 1.17 4.84
N ASP A 136 -14.96 0.56 5.57
CA ASP A 136 -15.49 1.03 6.85
C ASP A 136 -14.98 0.19 8.04
N ASP A 137 -14.21 -0.87 7.76
CA ASP A 137 -13.62 -1.77 8.75
C ASP A 137 -12.20 -1.31 9.16
N GLU A 138 -12.00 -1.08 10.46
CA GLU A 138 -10.72 -0.59 10.99
C GLU A 138 -9.59 -1.62 10.89
N ILE A 139 -9.89 -2.93 10.90
CA ILE A 139 -8.87 -3.97 10.72
C ILE A 139 -8.38 -3.96 9.27
N TYR A 140 -9.28 -3.82 8.30
CA TYR A 140 -8.91 -3.69 6.88
C TYR A 140 -8.07 -2.45 6.63
N LYS A 141 -8.44 -1.31 7.23
CA LYS A 141 -7.63 -0.09 7.17
C LYS A 141 -6.22 -0.29 7.73
N LYS A 142 -6.07 -1.00 8.85
CA LYS A 142 -4.75 -1.38 9.42
C LYS A 142 -3.96 -2.27 8.47
N CYS A 143 -4.56 -3.35 7.95
CA CYS A 143 -3.92 -4.21 6.95
C CYS A 143 -3.50 -3.40 5.69
N PHE A 144 -4.36 -2.51 5.20
CA PHE A 144 -4.09 -1.66 4.04
C PHE A 144 -2.90 -0.73 4.30
N TYR A 145 -2.87 -0.06 5.45
CA TYR A 145 -1.79 0.86 5.82
C TYR A 145 -0.46 0.15 6.01
N ALA A 146 -0.47 -1.05 6.61
CA ALA A 146 0.72 -1.88 6.71
C ALA A 146 1.20 -2.34 5.33
N ALA A 147 0.29 -2.79 4.46
CA ALA A 147 0.65 -3.20 3.10
C ALA A 147 1.32 -2.08 2.29
N LEU A 148 0.90 -0.82 2.46
CA LEU A 148 1.54 0.32 1.79
C LEU A 148 3.02 0.50 2.16
N ASP A 149 3.42 0.09 3.36
CA ASP A 149 4.82 0.13 3.82
C ASP A 149 5.66 -1.02 3.28
N SER A 150 5.05 -1.99 2.59
CA SER A 150 5.80 -3.10 2.00
C SER A 150 6.73 -2.60 0.89
N PRO A 151 8.03 -2.93 0.93
CA PRO A 151 8.97 -2.63 -0.15
C PRO A 151 8.83 -3.59 -1.35
N CYS A 152 7.90 -4.56 -1.30
CA CYS A 152 7.80 -5.59 -2.32
C CYS A 152 7.39 -5.01 -3.68
N GLN A 153 8.17 -5.36 -4.72
CA GLN A 153 7.92 -4.94 -6.10
C GLN A 153 6.76 -5.68 -6.76
N LYS A 154 6.42 -6.89 -6.29
CA LYS A 154 5.44 -7.79 -6.93
C LYS A 154 4.04 -7.68 -6.33
N MET A 155 3.91 -7.92 -5.02
CA MET A 155 2.65 -7.86 -4.28
C MET A 155 2.92 -7.39 -2.87
N LYS A 156 2.05 -6.53 -2.35
CA LYS A 156 2.16 -5.96 -1.02
C LYS A 156 1.10 -6.61 -0.13
N PHE A 157 1.45 -6.99 1.08
CA PHE A 157 0.57 -7.64 2.03
C PHE A 157 0.74 -6.99 3.39
N GLY A 158 -0.37 -6.71 4.05
CA GLY A 158 -0.44 -6.28 5.43
C GLY A 158 -1.20 -7.32 6.24
N CYS A 159 -0.74 -7.54 7.46
CA CYS A 159 -1.24 -8.54 8.38
C CYS A 159 -1.53 -7.87 9.73
N VAL A 160 -2.65 -8.23 10.35
CA VAL A 160 -3.03 -7.80 11.69
C VAL A 160 -3.35 -9.04 12.52
N ILE A 161 -2.78 -9.12 13.72
CA ILE A 161 -3.09 -10.15 14.72
C ILE A 161 -4.07 -9.57 15.72
N MET A 162 -5.19 -10.25 15.89
CA MET A 162 -6.22 -9.92 16.87
C MET A 162 -6.18 -10.93 18.02
N HIS A 163 -6.12 -10.45 19.25
CA HIS A 163 -6.21 -11.28 20.46
C HIS A 163 -7.22 -10.63 21.41
N LYS A 164 -8.25 -11.40 21.83
CA LYS A 164 -9.32 -10.91 22.73
C LYS A 164 -9.97 -9.60 22.26
N GLY A 165 -10.19 -9.48 20.96
CA GLY A 165 -10.84 -8.31 20.34
C GLY A 165 -9.92 -7.10 20.12
N LEU A 166 -8.63 -7.19 20.46
CA LEU A 166 -7.66 -6.11 20.29
C LEU A 166 -6.62 -6.44 19.23
N ALA A 167 -6.25 -5.45 18.41
CA ALA A 167 -5.12 -5.55 17.50
C ALA A 167 -3.81 -5.51 18.31
N VAL A 168 -3.10 -6.64 18.39
CA VAL A 168 -1.88 -6.78 19.19
C VAL A 168 -0.60 -6.68 18.36
N PHE A 169 -0.71 -6.86 17.05
CA PHE A 169 0.42 -6.72 16.14
C PHE A 169 -0.06 -6.36 14.72
N GLU A 170 0.68 -5.48 14.06
CA GLU A 170 0.46 -5.07 12.66
C GLU A 170 1.79 -5.15 11.94
N CYS A 171 1.82 -5.78 10.77
CA CYS A 171 3.04 -5.86 9.97
C CYS A 171 2.74 -6.07 8.49
N GLN A 172 3.80 -6.18 7.72
CA GLN A 172 3.78 -6.24 6.27
C GLN A 172 4.87 -7.18 5.78
N ASN A 173 4.72 -7.66 4.54
CA ASN A 173 5.79 -8.42 3.93
C ASN A 173 6.98 -7.50 3.63
N LYS A 174 8.18 -7.93 4.02
CA LYS A 174 9.42 -7.14 3.91
C LYS A 174 10.58 -8.00 3.42
N THR A 175 11.60 -7.36 2.87
CA THR A 175 12.82 -8.04 2.44
C THR A 175 13.56 -8.60 3.66
N ILE A 176 13.94 -9.87 3.60
CA ILE A 176 14.86 -10.52 4.53
C ILE A 176 16.26 -10.06 4.12
N GLU A 177 16.93 -9.28 4.97
CA GLU A 177 18.16 -8.57 4.60
C GLU A 177 19.27 -9.50 4.04
N PRO A 178 19.56 -10.68 4.64
CA PRO A 178 20.52 -11.63 4.07
C PRO A 178 20.21 -12.11 2.64
N LEU A 179 18.96 -12.00 2.20
CA LEU A 179 18.50 -12.46 0.87
C LEU A 179 18.26 -11.30 -0.11
N LYS A 180 18.53 -10.06 0.28
CA LYS A 180 18.17 -8.85 -0.48
C LYS A 180 18.67 -8.83 -1.92
N SER A 181 19.79 -9.50 -2.21
CA SER A 181 20.32 -9.65 -3.58
C SER A 181 19.33 -10.31 -4.54
N LEU A 182 18.43 -11.17 -4.06
CA LEU A 182 17.36 -11.79 -4.87
C LEU A 182 16.23 -10.81 -5.23
N CYS A 183 16.29 -9.57 -4.72
CA CYS A 183 15.30 -8.52 -4.94
C CYS A 183 15.86 -7.25 -5.59
N GLN A 184 17.10 -7.29 -6.11
CA GLN A 184 17.76 -6.14 -6.72
C GLN A 184 18.44 -6.50 -8.05
N PRO A 185 18.36 -5.62 -9.07
CA PRO A 185 17.46 -4.46 -9.16
C PRO A 185 15.99 -4.89 -9.31
N GLU A 186 15.75 -6.07 -9.89
CA GLU A 186 14.44 -6.68 -10.08
C GLU A 186 14.28 -7.92 -9.20
N CYS A 187 13.07 -8.14 -8.69
CA CYS A 187 12.77 -9.32 -7.89
C CYS A 187 12.83 -10.61 -8.71
N ILE A 188 13.56 -11.63 -8.23
CA ILE A 188 13.59 -12.98 -8.83
C ILE A 188 12.18 -13.57 -8.97
N ARG A 189 11.23 -13.15 -8.13
CA ARG A 189 9.84 -13.59 -8.22
C ARG A 189 9.18 -13.21 -9.54
N PHE A 190 9.66 -12.22 -10.29
CA PHE A 190 9.10 -11.89 -11.60
C PHE A 190 9.33 -12.97 -12.66
N SER A 191 10.45 -13.71 -12.58
CA SER A 191 10.73 -14.85 -13.46
C SER A 191 10.07 -16.16 -13.01
N ILE A 192 9.45 -16.16 -11.84
CA ILE A 192 8.82 -17.34 -11.24
C ILE A 192 7.30 -17.24 -11.38
N ARG A 193 6.68 -18.32 -11.87
CA ARG A 193 5.22 -18.44 -11.92
C ARG A 193 4.63 -18.23 -10.53
N SER A 194 3.61 -17.39 -10.43
CA SER A 194 3.01 -17.06 -9.13
C SER A 194 2.51 -18.32 -8.44
N ARG A 195 2.64 -18.39 -7.11
CA ARG A 195 2.10 -19.46 -6.25
C ARG A 195 2.69 -20.88 -6.42
N THR A 196 3.67 -21.12 -7.30
CA THR A 196 4.24 -22.47 -7.52
C THR A 196 5.56 -22.75 -6.78
N GLU A 197 6.26 -21.72 -6.30
CA GLU A 197 7.60 -21.81 -5.70
C GLU A 197 7.70 -20.87 -4.49
N SER A 198 6.95 -21.12 -3.42
CA SER A 198 6.80 -20.15 -2.31
C SER A 198 8.07 -19.94 -1.46
N MET A 199 9.08 -20.79 -1.62
CA MET A 199 10.35 -20.71 -0.90
C MET A 199 11.41 -19.86 -1.62
N LEU A 200 11.27 -19.64 -2.92
CA LEU A 200 12.25 -18.89 -3.73
C LEU A 200 11.95 -17.39 -3.72
N GLY A 201 12.75 -16.62 -2.98
CA GLY A 201 12.75 -15.15 -2.95
C GLY A 201 13.27 -14.58 -1.63
N ALA A 202 13.53 -13.26 -1.59
CA ALA A 202 13.96 -12.58 -0.37
C ALA A 202 12.80 -12.11 0.52
N CYS A 203 11.55 -12.37 0.15
CA CYS A 203 10.41 -11.78 0.83
C CYS A 203 10.06 -12.60 2.08
N GLY A 204 10.18 -12.01 3.27
CA GLY A 204 9.46 -12.48 4.44
C GLY A 204 8.00 -12.14 4.29
N HIS A 205 7.10 -13.13 4.35
CA HIS A 205 5.67 -12.89 4.16
C HIS A 205 5.06 -12.23 5.40
N ALA A 206 4.01 -11.45 5.21
CA ALA A 206 3.38 -10.69 6.29
C ALA A 206 2.83 -11.65 7.38
N GLU A 207 2.27 -12.77 6.94
CA GLU A 207 1.75 -13.84 7.78
C GLU A 207 2.86 -14.44 8.65
N GLU A 208 3.99 -14.82 8.05
CA GLU A 208 5.10 -15.45 8.78
C GLU A 208 5.67 -14.52 9.83
N ILE A 209 5.91 -13.26 9.45
CA ILE A 209 6.41 -12.24 10.37
C ILE A 209 5.42 -12.05 11.52
N ALA A 210 4.13 -11.97 11.23
CA ALA A 210 3.09 -11.82 12.25
C ALA A 210 3.06 -12.99 13.22
N LEU A 211 3.16 -14.22 12.73
CA LEU A 211 3.19 -15.41 13.59
C LEU A 211 4.40 -15.39 14.53
N TRP A 212 5.60 -15.22 13.99
CA TRP A 212 6.83 -15.28 14.78
C TRP A 212 6.95 -14.13 15.78
N GLU A 213 6.56 -12.91 15.38
CA GLU A 213 6.54 -11.75 16.29
C GLU A 213 5.52 -11.94 17.43
N THR A 214 4.36 -12.54 17.15
CA THR A 214 3.36 -12.85 18.18
C THR A 214 3.92 -13.85 19.19
N VAL A 215 4.60 -14.90 18.72
CA VAL A 215 5.27 -15.90 19.57
C VAL A 215 6.38 -15.25 20.40
N HIS A 216 7.25 -14.44 19.80
CA HIS A 216 8.34 -13.76 20.51
C HIS A 216 7.84 -12.79 21.60
N ARG A 217 6.64 -12.24 21.45
CA ARG A 217 5.99 -11.37 22.45
C ARG A 217 5.29 -12.15 23.57
N GLY A 218 5.34 -13.48 23.56
CA GLY A 218 4.66 -14.32 24.56
C GLY A 218 3.13 -14.29 24.46
N ILE A 219 2.59 -13.86 23.32
CA ILE A 219 1.14 -13.83 23.10
C ILE A 219 0.69 -15.24 22.70
N PRO A 220 -0.37 -15.81 23.33
CA PRO A 220 -0.86 -17.15 23.00
C PRO A 220 -1.45 -17.18 21.60
N ILE A 221 -0.63 -17.54 20.62
CA ILE A 221 -0.98 -17.46 19.19
C ILE A 221 -2.19 -18.31 18.81
N HIS A 222 -2.46 -19.39 19.55
CA HIS A 222 -3.62 -20.25 19.37
C HIS A 222 -4.94 -19.60 19.81
N GLU A 223 -4.89 -18.50 20.56
CA GLU A 223 -6.05 -17.68 20.91
C GLU A 223 -6.29 -16.51 19.92
N CYS A 224 -5.43 -16.38 18.91
CA CYS A 224 -5.42 -15.22 18.01
C CYS A 224 -6.11 -15.50 16.69
N ASP A 225 -6.74 -14.46 16.12
CA ASP A 225 -7.15 -14.43 14.71
C ASP A 225 -6.15 -13.61 13.89
N LEU A 226 -5.97 -13.98 12.62
CA LEU A 226 -5.04 -13.36 11.71
C LEU A 226 -5.76 -12.80 10.50
N TYR A 227 -5.62 -11.50 10.24
CA TYR A 227 -6.26 -10.78 9.15
C TYR A 227 -5.22 -10.39 8.12
N ILE A 228 -5.43 -10.73 6.85
CA ILE A 228 -4.47 -10.46 5.77
C ILE A 228 -5.17 -9.74 4.64
N ALA A 229 -4.69 -8.54 4.27
CA ALA A 229 -5.10 -7.87 3.05
C ALA A 229 -3.91 -7.67 2.12
N GLY A 230 -4.16 -7.84 0.81
CA GLY A 230 -3.16 -7.61 -0.22
C GLY A 230 -3.46 -6.35 -1.01
N LEU A 231 -2.40 -5.70 -1.49
CA LEU A 231 -2.42 -4.69 -2.53
C LEU A 231 -1.57 -5.17 -3.70
N TYR A 232 -1.96 -4.78 -4.91
CA TYR A 232 -1.10 -4.88 -6.07
C TYR A 232 0.14 -4.00 -5.91
N SER A 233 1.14 -4.18 -6.77
CA SER A 233 2.38 -3.38 -6.71
C SER A 233 2.15 -1.88 -6.85
N ASN A 234 1.05 -1.46 -7.48
CA ASN A 234 0.62 -0.06 -7.60
C ASN A 234 -0.20 0.45 -6.38
N GLY A 235 -0.36 -0.38 -5.34
CA GLY A 235 -1.07 -0.05 -4.11
C GLY A 235 -2.60 -0.07 -4.20
N LEU A 236 -3.18 -0.47 -5.32
CA LEU A 236 -4.62 -0.73 -5.41
C LEU A 236 -4.98 -2.05 -4.72
N PRO A 237 -6.17 -2.18 -4.13
CA PRO A 237 -6.56 -3.34 -3.34
C PRO A 237 -6.64 -4.61 -4.19
N TRP A 238 -6.22 -5.73 -3.60
CA TRP A 238 -6.40 -7.06 -4.15
C TRP A 238 -7.46 -7.82 -3.35
N PHE A 239 -8.61 -8.05 -3.97
CA PHE A 239 -9.69 -8.86 -3.41
C PHE A 239 -9.68 -10.28 -3.95
N LYS A 240 -10.02 -11.24 -3.09
CA LYS A 240 -10.22 -12.62 -3.50
C LYS A 240 -11.64 -12.82 -4.03
N LYS A 241 -11.78 -13.80 -4.94
CA LYS A 241 -13.09 -14.22 -5.47
C LYS A 241 -13.85 -15.14 -4.51
N CYS A 242 -13.12 -15.85 -3.66
CA CYS A 242 -13.64 -16.79 -2.68
C CYS A 242 -12.66 -16.87 -1.50
N ALA A 243 -13.12 -17.39 -0.37
CA ALA A 243 -12.27 -17.56 0.80
C ALA A 243 -11.23 -18.66 0.57
N GLU A 244 -9.98 -18.24 0.41
CA GLU A 244 -8.87 -19.12 0.10
C GLU A 244 -7.54 -18.53 0.53
N HIS A 245 -6.57 -19.41 0.81
CA HIS A 245 -5.17 -19.04 0.99
C HIS A 245 -4.31 -19.58 -0.14
N THR A 246 -3.31 -18.83 -0.56
CA THR A 246 -2.52 -19.14 -1.77
C THR A 246 -1.08 -19.53 -1.50
N CYS A 247 -0.56 -19.26 -0.30
CA CYS A 247 0.83 -19.53 0.04
C CYS A 247 0.93 -20.80 0.89
N LEU A 248 1.46 -21.89 0.33
CA LEU A 248 1.57 -23.16 1.05
C LEU A 248 2.51 -23.04 2.26
N ARG A 249 3.63 -22.31 2.09
CA ARG A 249 4.58 -21.98 3.17
C ARG A 249 3.91 -21.31 4.38
N CYS A 250 3.05 -20.32 4.14
CA CYS A 250 2.34 -19.64 5.22
C CYS A 250 1.23 -20.52 5.80
N ALA A 251 0.47 -21.23 4.97
CA ALA A 251 -0.60 -22.12 5.42
C ALA A 251 -0.10 -23.19 6.39
N VAL A 252 1.01 -23.84 6.05
CA VAL A 252 1.65 -24.85 6.91
C VAL A 252 2.07 -24.26 8.26
N GLN A 253 2.66 -23.06 8.27
CA GLN A 253 3.05 -22.41 9.52
C GLN A 253 1.84 -22.00 10.37
N MET A 254 0.79 -21.45 9.75
CA MET A 254 -0.46 -21.09 10.46
C MET A 254 -1.11 -22.32 11.10
N TYR A 255 -1.12 -23.45 10.39
CA TYR A 255 -1.61 -24.72 10.91
C TYR A 255 -0.79 -25.22 12.10
N HIS A 256 0.54 -25.25 11.98
CA HIS A 256 1.41 -25.68 13.10
C HIS A 256 1.35 -24.74 14.30
N ALA A 257 1.18 -23.43 14.07
CA ALA A 257 0.96 -22.45 15.12
C ALA A 257 -0.41 -22.59 15.81
N LYS A 258 -1.33 -23.38 15.24
CA LYS A 258 -2.71 -23.56 15.71
C LYS A 258 -3.47 -22.22 15.82
N ILE A 259 -3.22 -21.30 14.90
CA ILE A 259 -3.92 -20.02 14.89
C ILE A 259 -5.43 -20.25 14.75
N ARG A 260 -6.25 -19.45 15.44
CA ARG A 260 -7.68 -19.74 15.59
C ARG A 260 -8.44 -19.62 14.28
N ASN A 261 -8.34 -18.46 13.63
CA ASN A 261 -8.92 -18.22 12.31
C ASN A 261 -7.99 -17.37 11.45
N ILE A 262 -8.11 -17.55 10.13
CA ILE A 262 -7.48 -16.69 9.13
C ILE A 262 -8.60 -15.93 8.42
N HIS A 263 -8.55 -14.61 8.42
CA HIS A 263 -9.51 -13.75 7.75
C HIS A 263 -8.88 -13.15 6.50
N VAL A 264 -9.57 -13.33 5.37
CA VAL A 264 -9.14 -12.80 4.07
C VAL A 264 -10.26 -11.96 3.43
N PRO A 265 -9.93 -10.89 2.69
CA PRO A 265 -10.93 -10.04 2.07
C PRO A 265 -11.50 -10.73 0.82
N VAL A 266 -12.79 -11.03 0.83
CA VAL A 266 -13.53 -11.59 -0.29
C VAL A 266 -14.52 -10.54 -0.76
N PHE A 267 -14.20 -9.92 -1.90
CA PHE A 267 -14.94 -8.79 -2.49
C PHE A 267 -15.17 -7.62 -1.51
N ASP A 268 -16.22 -7.69 -0.69
CA ASP A 268 -16.72 -6.61 0.16
C ASP A 268 -16.75 -6.92 1.66
N ARG A 269 -16.26 -8.09 2.09
CA ARG A 269 -16.29 -8.54 3.48
C ARG A 269 -15.05 -9.33 3.88
N TRP A 270 -14.86 -9.50 5.19
CA TRP A 270 -13.97 -10.50 5.74
C TRP A 270 -14.62 -11.88 5.68
N GLU A 271 -13.90 -12.88 5.19
CA GLU A 271 -14.31 -14.27 5.26
C GLU A 271 -13.26 -15.07 6.01
N ALA A 272 -13.70 -15.79 7.05
CA ALA A 272 -12.84 -16.64 7.87
C ALA A 272 -12.61 -17.99 7.19
N ILE A 273 -11.37 -18.47 7.23
CA ILE A 273 -10.99 -19.83 6.82
C ILE A 273 -10.22 -20.51 7.95
N SER A 274 -10.43 -21.81 8.09
CA SER A 274 -9.62 -22.64 8.99
C SER A 274 -8.21 -22.82 8.43
N THR A 275 -7.29 -23.25 9.28
CA THR A 275 -5.90 -23.52 8.87
C THR A 275 -5.81 -24.75 7.95
N GLU A 276 -6.67 -25.75 8.13
CA GLU A 276 -6.81 -26.91 7.24
C GLU A 276 -7.28 -26.47 5.85
N LYS A 277 -8.31 -25.60 5.79
CA LYS A 277 -8.80 -25.09 4.51
C LYS A 277 -7.73 -24.25 3.81
N ALA A 278 -6.96 -23.46 4.55
CA ALA A 278 -5.83 -22.72 4.01
C ALA A 278 -4.76 -23.64 3.39
N ILE A 279 -4.44 -24.77 4.03
CA ILE A 279 -3.53 -25.78 3.47
C ILE A 279 -4.11 -26.37 2.19
N GLU A 280 -5.37 -26.82 2.21
CA GLU A 280 -6.04 -27.43 1.07
C GLU A 280 -6.01 -26.51 -0.16
N THR A 281 -6.42 -25.24 0.01
CA THR A 281 -6.46 -24.28 -1.10
C THR A 281 -5.05 -23.91 -1.58
N ALA A 282 -4.09 -23.77 -0.66
CA ALA A 282 -2.72 -23.42 -1.02
C ALA A 282 -2.01 -24.56 -1.75
N LEU A 283 -2.29 -25.81 -1.38
CA LEU A 283 -1.79 -27.00 -2.06
C LEU A 283 -2.30 -27.05 -3.50
N ALA A 284 -3.59 -26.80 -3.73
CA ALA A 284 -4.15 -26.79 -5.08
C ALA A 284 -3.47 -25.76 -6.01
N TYR A 285 -3.01 -24.63 -5.48
CA TYR A 285 -2.21 -23.67 -6.24
C TYR A 285 -0.77 -24.15 -6.48
N ALA A 286 -0.13 -24.71 -5.46
CA ALA A 286 1.24 -25.22 -5.54
C ALA A 286 1.37 -26.36 -6.56
N THR A 287 0.40 -27.28 -6.59
CA THR A 287 0.34 -28.41 -7.54
C THR A 287 -0.23 -28.03 -8.90
N GLN A 288 -0.60 -26.77 -9.12
CA GLN A 288 -1.22 -26.26 -10.35
C GLN A 288 -2.61 -26.84 -10.67
N ASN A 289 -3.23 -27.56 -9.74
CA ASN A 289 -4.62 -28.03 -9.85
C ASN A 289 -5.61 -26.84 -9.91
N LYS A 290 -5.21 -25.67 -9.40
CA LYS A 290 -5.93 -24.40 -9.56
C LYS A 290 -5.06 -23.38 -10.31
N LYS A 291 -5.60 -22.82 -11.39
CA LYS A 291 -4.93 -21.76 -12.18
C LYS A 291 -4.96 -20.41 -11.43
N ILE A 292 -3.92 -19.60 -11.69
CA ILE A 292 -3.66 -18.32 -10.98
C ILE A 292 -4.70 -17.27 -11.34
#